data_AF-A0A521FU53-F1
#
_entry.id   AF-A0A521FU53-F1
#
_cell.length_a   1.000
_cell.length_b   1.000
_cell.length_c   1.000
_cell.angle_alpha   90.00
_cell.angle_beta   90.00
_cell.angle_gamma   90.00
#
_symmetry.space_group_name_H-M   'P 1'
#
loop_
_entity.id
_entity.type
_entity.pdbx_description
1 polymer ?
#
loop_
_entity_poly.entity_id
_entity_poly.type
_entity_poly.pdbx_seq_one_letter_code
_entity_poly.pdbx_strand_id
1 'polypeptide(L)' 'MQKVLFDEKLILAKIAAEDHHAFSILFKFYNKKVYGYALSILHSETAAEEIVQDVFIKLWLKREGLPYNRK' A
#
# COMPACT_ATOMS: atom_id res chain seq x y z
N MET A 1 1.94 -19.13 2.43
CA MET A 1 1.57 -18.90 1.01
C MET A 1 1.68 -17.41 0.72
N GLN A 2 2.50 -17.00 -0.26
CA GLN A 2 2.49 -15.62 -0.73
C GLN A 2 1.11 -15.37 -1.35
N LYS A 3 0.30 -14.51 -0.74
CA LYS A 3 -0.90 -13.99 -1.37
C LYS A 3 -0.41 -13.29 -2.65
N VAL A 4 -0.98 -13.60 -3.81
CA VAL A 4 -0.67 -12.92 -5.08
C VAL A 4 -1.76 -11.90 -5.31
N LEU A 5 -1.37 -10.64 -5.54
CA LEU A 5 -2.31 -9.60 -5.91
C LEU A 5 -2.54 -9.73 -7.43
N PHE A 6 -3.67 -10.34 -7.82
CA PHE A 6 -4.02 -10.45 -9.23
C PHE A 6 -4.17 -9.03 -9.82
N ASP A 7 -3.42 -8.77 -10.89
CA ASP A 7 -3.38 -7.50 -11.63
C ASP A 7 -3.14 -6.26 -10.77
N GLU A 8 -2.00 -6.23 -10.06
CA GLU A 8 -1.53 -5.03 -9.33
C GLU A 8 -1.57 -3.76 -10.19
N LYS A 9 -1.22 -3.85 -11.48
CA LYS A 9 -1.31 -2.73 -12.44
C LYS A 9 -2.73 -2.19 -12.57
N LEU A 10 -3.75 -3.06 -12.65
CA LEU A 10 -5.15 -2.66 -12.71
C LEU A 10 -5.59 -2.00 -11.39
N ILE A 11 -5.14 -2.53 -10.26
CA ILE A 11 -5.44 -1.97 -8.94
C ILE A 11 -4.83 -0.57 -8.81
N LEU A 12 -3.57 -0.38 -9.22
CA LEU A 12 -2.93 0.93 -9.23
C LEU A 12 -3.65 1.92 -10.16
N ALA A 13 -4.11 1.46 -11.34
CA ALA A 13 -4.90 2.29 -12.26
C ALA A 13 -6.22 2.74 -11.64
N LYS A 14 -6.92 1.83 -10.94
CA LYS A 14 -8.15 2.15 -10.23
C LYS A 14 -7.92 3.12 -9.07
N ILE A 15 -6.83 2.94 -8.31
CA ILE A 15 -6.45 3.86 -7.23
C ILE A 15 -6.17 5.26 -7.78
N ALA A 16 -5.50 5.36 -8.93
CA ALA A 16 -5.28 6.64 -9.61
C ALA A 16 -6.60 7.32 -10.04
N ALA A 17 -7.64 6.53 -10.32
CA ALA A 17 -9.01 7.00 -10.59
C ALA A 17 -9.88 7.13 -9.31
N GLU A 18 -9.26 7.31 -8.14
CA GLU A 18 -9.92 7.54 -6.84
C GLU A 18 -10.77 6.36 -6.33
N ASP A 19 -10.53 5.14 -6.81
CA ASP A 19 -11.22 3.95 -6.32
C ASP A 19 -10.72 3.54 -4.92
N HIS A 20 -11.50 3.89 -3.90
CA HIS A 20 -11.25 3.52 -2.51
C HIS A 20 -11.29 2.01 -2.26
N HIS A 21 -12.06 1.24 -3.03
CA HIS A 21 -12.11 -0.21 -2.90
C HIS A 21 -10.80 -0.84 -3.37
N ALA A 22 -10.27 -0.39 -4.52
CA ALA A 22 -8.96 -0.79 -5.01
C ALA A 22 -7.84 -0.47 -4.01
N PHE A 23 -7.90 0.71 -3.37
CA PHE A 23 -6.97 1.08 -2.31
C PHE A 23 -7.09 0.14 -1.09
N SER A 24 -8.31 -0.20 -0.67
CA SER A 24 -8.54 -1.14 0.44
C SER A 24 -7.95 -2.53 0.15
N ILE A 25 -8.07 -3.02 -1.09
CA ILE A 25 -7.46 -4.29 -1.51
C ILE A 25 -5.94 -4.21 -1.37
N LEU A 26 -5.32 -3.15 -1.92
CA LEU A 26 -3.88 -2.93 -1.87
C LEU A 26 -3.37 -2.80 -0.42
N PHE A 27 -4.07 -2.02 0.42
CA PHE A 27 -3.79 -1.89 1.84
C PHE A 27 -3.84 -3.26 2.54
N LYS A 28 -4.95 -4.00 2.41
CA LYS A 28 -5.13 -5.33 3.03
C LYS A 28 -4.06 -6.34 2.61
N PHE A 29 -3.51 -6.17 1.42
CA PHE A 29 -2.45 -7.02 0.89
C PHE A 29 -1.06 -6.66 1.46
N TYR A 30 -0.69 -5.39 1.48
CA TYR A 30 0.66 -4.95 1.85
C TYR A 30 0.85 -4.55 3.31
N ASN A 31 -0.21 -4.20 4.05
CA ASN A 31 -0.10 -3.69 5.44
C ASN A 31 0.78 -4.56 6.33
N LYS A 32 0.59 -5.90 6.31
CA LYS A 32 1.36 -6.81 7.17
C LYS A 32 2.84 -6.84 6.81
N LYS A 33 3.18 -6.71 5.53
CA LYS A 33 4.57 -6.68 5.07
C LYS A 33 5.25 -5.37 5.47
N VAL A 34 4.57 -4.24 5.26
CA VAL A 34 5.06 -2.91 5.66
C VAL A 34 5.24 -2.86 7.17
N TYR A 35 4.24 -3.32 7.92
CA TYR A 35 4.28 -3.41 9.38
C TYR A 35 5.46 -4.26 9.87
N GLY A 36 5.61 -5.48 9.36
CA GLY A 36 6.68 -6.38 9.78
C GLY A 36 8.08 -5.82 9.49
N TYR A 37 8.24 -5.14 8.35
CA TYR A 37 9.49 -4.46 8.02
C TYR A 37 9.76 -3.27 8.95
N ALA A 38 8.77 -2.40 9.16
CA ALA A 38 8.89 -1.27 10.08
C ALA A 38 9.21 -1.74 11.52
N LEU A 39 8.52 -2.77 12.00
CA LEU A 39 8.74 -3.35 13.32
C LEU A 39 10.16 -3.92 13.47
N SER A 40 10.69 -4.57 12.42
CA SER A 40 12.06 -5.11 12.44
C SER A 40 13.17 -4.05 12.55
N ILE A 41 12.85 -2.80 12.23
CA ILE A 41 13.81 -1.67 12.28
C ILE A 41 13.59 -0.83 13.53
N LEU A 42 12.34 -0.53 13.84
CA LEU A 42 11.97 0.40 14.91
C LEU A 42 11.84 -0.27 16.27
N HIS A 43 11.63 -1.59 16.31
CA HIS A 43 11.42 -2.37 17.52
C HIS A 43 10.31 -1.80 18.44
N SER A 44 9.35 -1.09 17.85
CA SER A 44 8.22 -0.46 18.54
C SER A 44 6.97 -0.67 17.71
N GLU A 45 5.94 -1.28 18.31
CA GLU A 45 4.66 -1.53 17.64
C GLU A 45 3.98 -0.23 17.24
N THR A 46 3.91 0.74 18.15
CA THR A 46 3.32 2.06 17.90
C THR A 46 4.00 2.77 16.73
N ALA A 47 5.34 2.82 16.73
CA ALA A 47 6.08 3.46 15.64
C ALA A 47 5.89 2.71 14.31
N ALA A 48 5.80 1.37 14.33
CA ALA A 48 5.54 0.58 13.13
C ALA A 48 4.13 0.82 12.58
N GLU A 49 3.12 0.96 13.43
CA GLU A 49 1.75 1.31 13.03
C GLU A 49 1.68 2.71 12.41
N GLU A 50 2.37 3.69 13.00
CA GLU A 50 2.48 5.05 12.44
C GLU A 50 3.10 5.02 11.05
N ILE A 51 4.20 4.26 10.85
CA ILE A 51 4.82 4.11 9.52
C ILE A 51 3.85 3.47 8.51
N VAL A 52 3.09 2.46 8.91
CA VAL A 52 2.08 1.85 8.03
C VAL A 52 1.07 2.92 7.60
N GLN A 53 0.51 3.67 8.54
CA GLN A 53 -0.45 4.73 8.23
C GLN A 53 0.15 5.77 7.28
N ASP A 54 1.35 6.26 7.59
CA ASP A 54 2.08 7.26 6.82
C ASP A 54 2.33 6.82 5.38
N VAL A 55 2.77 5.58 5.18
CA VAL A 55 3.05 5.02 3.85
C VAL A 55 1.78 5.00 3.01
N PHE A 56 0.68 4.51 3.56
CA PHE A 56 -0.57 4.38 2.80
C PHE A 56 -1.28 5.73 2.59
N ILE A 57 -1.19 6.67 3.55
CA ILE A 57 -1.64 8.06 3.36
C ILE A 57 -0.84 8.70 2.22
N LYS A 58 0.49 8.62 2.25
CA LYS A 58 1.35 9.17 1.18
C LYS A 58 1.06 8.52 -0.17
N LEU A 59 0.78 7.22 -0.21
CA LEU A 59 0.36 6.52 -1.43
C LEU A 59 -0.95 7.09 -1.98
N TRP A 60 -1.97 7.27 -1.12
CA TRP A 60 -3.25 7.83 -1.53
C TRP A 60 -3.14 9.29 -2.00
N LEU A 61 -2.38 10.12 -1.28
CA LEU A 61 -2.15 11.52 -1.67
C LEU A 61 -1.43 11.64 -3.01
N LYS A 62 -0.59 10.66 -3.37
CA LYS A 62 0.16 10.63 -4.64
C LYS A 62 -0.48 9.72 -5.70
N ARG A 63 -1.75 9.33 -5.53
CA ARG A 63 -2.44 8.34 -6.37
C ARG A 63 -2.40 8.63 -7.87
N GLU A 64 -2.50 9.90 -8.26
CA GLU A 64 -2.49 10.34 -9.66
C GLU A 64 -1.17 10.02 -10.39
N GLY A 65 -0.06 9.96 -9.64
CA GLY A 65 1.27 9.69 -10.17
C GLY A 65 1.69 8.21 -10.09
N LEU A 66 0.77 7.30 -9.73
CA LEU A 66 1.11 5.89 -9.57
C LEU A 66 1.49 5.26 -10.91
N PRO A 67 2.50 4.37 -10.93
CA PRO A 67 3.00 3.79 -12.17
C PRO A 67 2.15 2.61 -12.64
N TYR A 68 0.94 2.87 -13.09
CA TYR A 68 0.08 1.86 -13.71
C TYR A 68 0.19 1.85 -15.24
N ASN A 69 0.92 2.79 -15.82
CA ASN A 69 1.02 3.05 -17.25
C ASN A 69 2.47 3.23 -17.74
N ARG A 70 3.48 2.84 -16.95
CA ARG A 70 4.86 2.81 -17.42
C ARG A 70 5.02 1.75 -18.52
N LYS A 71 5.52 2.20 -19.68
CA LYS A 71 5.86 1.38 -20.86
C LYS A 71 6.98 0.40 -20.53
#